data_AF-A0A2M8DX86-F1
#
_entry.id   AF-A0A2M8DX86-F1
#
_cell.length_a   1.000
_cell.length_b   1.000
_cell.length_c   1.000
_cell.angle_alpha   90.00
_cell.angle_beta   90.00
_cell.angle_gamma   90.00
#
_symmetry.space_group_name_H-M   'P 1'
#
loop_
_entity.id
_entity.type
_entity.pdbx_description
1 polymer ?
#
loop_
_entity_poly.entity_id
_entity_poly.type
_entity_poly.pdbx_seq_one_letter_code
_entity_poly.pdbx_strand_id
1 'polypeptide(L)'
;MAIKKSELYSSLWRGCDELRGGMDASQYKDYVLVLLFVKYVTDKYAGQPDALIEVPEGGSFTDMLALKGDKEIGDKINKIIARLAEANDLKGVIDVADFNDADKLGKGRDMQDRLSNLVSIFDSPGLNFSNNRAEGDDILGDAYEYLMRHFATESGKSKGQFYTPAEVSIIMAKVIGINAAKSQSQTIYDPTCGSGSLLLKAADEAKTGVTIYGQEMDNATAALAKMNMILHDNPTAEIWQDNTLSSPHFKEKDG
;
A
#
# COMPACT_ATOMS: atom_id res chain seq x y z
N MET A 1 -10.48 18.36 9.56
CA MET A 1 -9.41 18.64 10.54
C MET A 1 -8.21 17.82 10.09
N ALA A 2 -6.97 18.34 10.11
CA ALA A 2 -5.81 17.59 9.63
C ALA A 2 -5.61 16.31 10.47
N ILE A 3 -5.37 15.18 9.82
CA ILE A 3 -5.12 13.89 10.48
C ILE A 3 -3.83 13.99 11.30
N LYS A 4 -3.87 13.62 12.58
CA LYS A 4 -2.66 13.54 13.40
C LYS A 4 -2.00 12.19 13.23
N LYS A 5 -0.68 12.18 12.96
CA LYS A 5 0.15 10.96 12.87
C LYS A 5 -0.08 10.00 14.05
N SER A 6 -0.20 10.50 15.27
CA SER A 6 -0.46 9.68 16.46
C SER A 6 -1.81 8.96 16.46
N GLU A 7 -2.86 9.60 15.94
CA GLU A 7 -4.21 9.03 15.87
C GLU A 7 -4.31 7.98 14.76
N LEU A 8 -3.65 8.26 13.62
CA LEU A 8 -3.46 7.31 12.53
C LEU A 8 -2.76 6.04 13.01
N TYR A 9 -1.56 6.18 13.61
CA TYR A 9 -0.80 5.04 14.13
C TYR A 9 -1.56 4.26 15.20
N SER A 10 -2.24 4.94 16.12
CA SER A 10 -3.03 4.26 17.14
C SER A 10 -4.14 3.41 16.54
N SER A 11 -4.81 3.89 15.48
CA SER A 11 -5.88 3.16 14.80
C SER A 11 -5.33 1.95 14.04
N LEU A 12 -4.19 2.12 13.37
CA LEU A 12 -3.48 1.01 12.69
C LEU A 12 -3.05 -0.08 13.67
N TRP A 13 -2.52 0.31 14.84
CA TRP A 13 -2.14 -0.65 15.89
C TRP A 13 -3.33 -1.42 16.44
N ARG A 14 -4.46 -0.74 16.64
CA ARG A 14 -5.71 -1.42 17.04
C ARG A 14 -6.17 -2.42 16.00
N GLY A 15 -6.01 -2.12 14.70
CA GLY A 15 -6.28 -3.06 13.62
C GLY A 15 -5.39 -4.30 13.67
N CYS A 16 -4.10 -4.12 13.96
CA CYS A 16 -3.16 -5.23 14.18
C CYS A 16 -3.58 -6.07 15.40
N ASP A 17 -3.95 -5.42 16.51
CA ASP A 17 -4.40 -6.10 17.73
C ASP A 17 -5.66 -6.94 17.52
N GLU A 18 -6.61 -6.45 16.71
CA GLU A 18 -7.82 -7.21 16.34
C GLU A 18 -7.50 -8.48 15.53
N LEU A 19 -6.34 -8.54 14.87
CA LEU A 19 -5.88 -9.71 14.11
C LEU A 19 -4.93 -10.62 14.90
N ARG A 20 -4.38 -10.13 16.03
CA ARG A 20 -3.50 -10.95 16.88
C ARG A 20 -4.24 -12.17 17.45
N GLY A 21 -3.46 -13.22 17.72
CA GLY A 21 -3.93 -14.47 18.31
C GLY A 21 -4.33 -15.56 17.30
N GLY A 22 -4.80 -15.18 16.11
CA GLY A 22 -5.08 -16.13 15.01
C GLY A 22 -3.97 -16.18 13.93
N MET A 23 -3.07 -15.19 13.94
CA MET A 23 -1.99 -15.06 12.95
C MET A 23 -0.78 -14.31 13.55
N ASP A 24 0.40 -14.55 12.99
CA ASP A 24 1.64 -13.85 13.38
C ASP A 24 1.84 -12.52 12.61
N ALA A 25 2.86 -11.75 13.00
CA ALA A 25 3.16 -10.45 12.40
C ALA A 25 3.47 -10.48 10.91
N SER A 26 4.05 -11.59 10.44
CA SER A 26 4.33 -11.76 9.01
C SER A 26 3.08 -12.02 8.19
N GLN A 27 1.96 -12.38 8.84
CA GLN A 27 0.68 -12.68 8.22
C GLN A 27 -0.32 -11.52 8.36
N TYR A 28 -0.50 -10.95 9.55
CA TYR A 28 -1.48 -9.86 9.73
C TYR A 28 -1.12 -8.58 8.98
N LYS A 29 0.17 -8.38 8.66
CA LYS A 29 0.62 -7.23 7.88
C LYS A 29 -0.11 -7.12 6.54
N ASP A 30 -0.38 -8.24 5.87
CA ASP A 30 -0.94 -8.23 4.51
C ASP A 30 -2.40 -7.73 4.57
N TYR A 31 -3.16 -8.15 5.59
CA TYR A 31 -4.52 -7.67 5.83
C TYR A 31 -4.57 -6.18 6.17
N VAL A 32 -3.71 -5.72 7.09
CA VAL A 32 -3.69 -4.32 7.55
C VAL A 32 -3.27 -3.37 6.43
N LEU A 33 -2.23 -3.73 5.67
CA LEU A 33 -1.73 -2.90 4.57
C LEU A 33 -2.74 -2.84 3.42
N VAL A 34 -3.40 -3.96 3.10
CA VAL A 34 -4.47 -3.99 2.08
C VAL A 34 -5.66 -3.15 2.52
N LEU A 35 -6.16 -3.29 3.76
CA LEU A 35 -7.27 -2.47 4.23
C LEU A 35 -6.94 -0.98 4.26
N LEU A 36 -5.71 -0.62 4.66
CA LEU A 36 -5.25 0.76 4.64
C LEU A 36 -5.25 1.31 3.21
N PHE A 37 -4.73 0.52 2.27
CA PHE A 37 -4.71 0.87 0.85
C PHE A 37 -6.12 1.06 0.29
N VAL A 38 -7.01 0.08 0.48
CA VAL A 38 -8.40 0.15 0.01
C VAL A 38 -9.11 1.35 0.62
N LYS A 39 -8.97 1.57 1.93
CA LYS A 39 -9.56 2.72 2.62
C LYS A 39 -9.07 4.04 1.99
N TYR A 40 -7.77 4.17 1.75
CA TYR A 40 -7.21 5.36 1.14
C TYR A 40 -7.71 5.62 -0.27
N VAL A 41 -7.56 4.65 -1.17
CA VAL A 41 -7.89 4.88 -2.58
C VAL A 41 -9.38 5.10 -2.76
N THR A 42 -10.22 4.45 -1.96
CA THR A 42 -11.67 4.63 -2.05
C THR A 42 -12.11 5.96 -1.46
N ASP A 43 -11.51 6.42 -0.35
CA ASP A 43 -11.77 7.75 0.20
C ASP A 43 -11.28 8.88 -0.73
N LYS A 44 -10.11 8.69 -1.36
CA LYS A 44 -9.51 9.70 -2.26
C LYS A 44 -10.23 9.74 -3.60
N TYR A 45 -10.43 8.62 -4.27
CA TYR A 45 -10.81 8.61 -5.68
C TYR A 45 -12.30 8.35 -5.96
N ALA A 46 -13.07 7.85 -4.99
CA ALA A 46 -14.49 7.54 -5.24
C ALA A 46 -15.27 8.79 -5.68
N GLY A 47 -15.94 8.69 -6.83
CA GLY A 47 -16.76 9.77 -7.38
C GLY A 47 -15.99 10.94 -7.98
N GLN A 48 -14.65 10.87 -8.08
CA GLN A 48 -13.86 11.90 -8.75
C GLN A 48 -13.83 11.67 -10.28
N PRO A 49 -14.28 12.64 -11.11
CA PRO A 49 -14.08 12.55 -12.56
C PRO A 49 -12.58 12.64 -12.86
N ASP A 50 -12.07 11.75 -13.71
CA ASP A 50 -10.66 11.67 -14.13
C ASP A 50 -9.64 11.19 -13.06
N ALA A 51 -10.11 10.45 -12.05
CA ALA A 51 -9.22 9.75 -11.13
C ALA A 51 -8.35 8.71 -11.86
N LEU A 52 -7.07 8.63 -11.47
CA LEU A 52 -6.13 7.63 -11.99
C LEU A 52 -6.38 6.22 -11.43
N ILE A 53 -7.15 6.11 -10.34
CA ILE A 53 -7.61 4.86 -9.76
C ILE A 53 -9.15 4.85 -9.82
N GLU A 54 -9.70 3.85 -10.50
CA GLU A 54 -11.14 3.63 -10.61
C GLU A 54 -11.67 2.94 -9.35
N VAL A 55 -12.75 3.46 -8.77
CA VAL A 55 -13.48 2.80 -7.69
C VAL A 55 -14.80 2.29 -8.25
N PRO A 56 -14.89 1.00 -8.64
CA PRO A 56 -16.11 0.46 -9.25
C PRO A 56 -17.23 0.31 -8.22
N GLU A 57 -18.47 0.20 -8.70
CA GLU A 57 -19.63 -0.10 -7.86
C GLU A 57 -19.42 -1.43 -7.10
N GLY A 58 -19.62 -1.42 -5.79
CA GLY A 58 -19.38 -2.59 -4.95
C GLY A 58 -17.89 -2.92 -4.74
N GLY A 59 -16.99 -1.98 -5.03
CA GLY A 59 -15.53 -2.06 -4.86
C GLY A 59 -14.97 -1.08 -3.83
N SER A 60 -15.82 -0.42 -3.04
CA SER A 60 -15.40 0.62 -2.10
C SER A 60 -15.24 0.14 -0.65
N PHE A 61 -14.53 0.90 0.18
CA PHE A 61 -14.49 0.63 1.62
C PHE A 61 -15.87 0.85 2.28
N THR A 62 -16.71 1.74 1.75
CA THR A 62 -18.10 1.92 2.21
C THR A 62 -18.92 0.64 2.02
N ASP A 63 -18.69 -0.09 0.93
CA ASP A 63 -19.33 -1.40 0.71
C ASP A 63 -18.90 -2.42 1.78
N MET A 64 -17.64 -2.38 2.24
CA MET A 64 -17.17 -3.25 3.32
C MET A 64 -17.86 -2.93 4.66
N LEU A 65 -18.08 -1.64 4.94
CA LEU A 65 -18.78 -1.22 6.17
C LEU A 65 -20.23 -1.68 6.19
N ALA A 66 -20.88 -1.75 5.04
CA ALA A 66 -22.24 -2.26 4.91
C ALA A 66 -22.35 -3.77 5.25
N LEU A 67 -21.24 -4.51 5.24
CA LEU A 67 -21.20 -5.94 5.57
C LEU A 67 -21.10 -6.25 7.07
N LYS A 68 -21.02 -5.23 7.94
CA LYS A 68 -20.93 -5.46 9.39
C LYS A 68 -22.09 -6.33 9.89
N GLY A 69 -21.76 -7.44 10.54
CA GLY A 69 -22.74 -8.41 11.00
C GLY A 69 -23.34 -9.31 9.91
N ASP A 70 -22.81 -9.30 8.69
CA ASP A 70 -23.11 -10.27 7.63
C ASP A 70 -22.40 -11.60 7.91
N LYS A 71 -23.06 -12.73 7.68
CA LYS A 71 -22.50 -14.06 7.98
C LYS A 71 -21.41 -14.48 6.98
N GLU A 72 -21.39 -13.84 5.82
CA GLU A 72 -20.45 -14.09 4.72
C GLU A 72 -19.51 -12.90 4.53
N ILE A 73 -19.29 -12.09 5.58
CA ILE A 73 -18.47 -10.87 5.51
C ILE A 73 -17.06 -11.14 4.94
N GLY A 74 -16.42 -12.26 5.28
CA GLY A 74 -15.09 -12.61 4.76
C GLY A 74 -15.06 -12.76 3.24
N ASP A 75 -15.90 -13.63 2.70
CA ASP A 75 -16.02 -13.85 1.25
C ASP A 75 -16.47 -12.57 0.50
N LYS A 76 -17.38 -11.79 1.09
CA LYS A 76 -17.85 -10.54 0.48
C LYS A 76 -16.77 -9.45 0.48
N ILE A 77 -15.93 -9.33 1.53
CA ILE A 77 -14.77 -8.45 1.53
C ILE A 77 -13.79 -8.85 0.41
N ASN A 78 -13.47 -10.14 0.27
CA ASN A 78 -12.62 -10.62 -0.82
C ASN A 78 -13.16 -10.20 -2.19
N LYS A 79 -14.47 -10.32 -2.41
CA LYS A 79 -15.12 -9.92 -3.67
C LYS A 79 -15.06 -8.42 -3.91
N ILE A 80 -15.21 -7.59 -2.88
CA ILE A 80 -15.06 -6.13 -2.99
C ILE A 80 -13.63 -5.79 -3.42
N ILE A 81 -12.63 -6.36 -2.74
CA ILE A 81 -11.21 -6.15 -3.07
C ILE A 81 -10.90 -6.62 -4.49
N ALA A 82 -11.39 -7.79 -4.89
CA ALA A 82 -11.16 -8.33 -6.22
C ALA A 82 -11.72 -7.43 -7.34
N ARG A 83 -12.89 -6.79 -7.13
CA ARG A 83 -13.44 -5.82 -8.10
C ARG A 83 -12.55 -4.59 -8.23
N LEU A 84 -12.12 -4.03 -7.09
CA LEU A 84 -11.20 -2.90 -7.09
C LEU A 84 -9.87 -3.27 -7.75
N ALA A 85 -9.38 -4.49 -7.50
CA ALA A 85 -8.16 -5.00 -8.08
C ALA A 85 -8.25 -5.14 -9.60
N GLU A 86 -9.37 -5.68 -10.09
CA GLU A 86 -9.62 -5.87 -11.52
C GLU A 86 -9.72 -4.57 -12.30
N ALA A 87 -10.39 -3.56 -11.74
CA ALA A 87 -10.53 -2.26 -12.40
C ALA A 87 -9.20 -1.50 -12.58
N ASN A 88 -8.18 -1.84 -11.78
CA ASN A 88 -6.93 -1.05 -11.69
C ASN A 88 -5.66 -1.84 -11.98
N ASP A 89 -5.76 -3.05 -12.56
CA ASP A 89 -4.61 -3.95 -12.78
C ASP A 89 -3.80 -4.25 -11.50
N LEU A 90 -4.51 -4.38 -10.38
CA LEU A 90 -3.96 -4.71 -9.05
C LEU A 90 -4.28 -6.14 -8.61
N LYS A 91 -4.63 -7.02 -9.57
CA LYS A 91 -4.78 -8.47 -9.29
C LYS A 91 -3.43 -9.07 -8.91
N GLY A 92 -3.42 -9.91 -7.88
CA GLY A 92 -2.20 -10.41 -7.24
C GLY A 92 -1.45 -9.37 -6.41
N VAL A 93 -1.96 -8.13 -6.30
CA VAL A 93 -1.34 -7.03 -5.53
C VAL A 93 -2.10 -6.79 -4.24
N ILE A 94 -3.40 -6.47 -4.34
CA ILE A 94 -4.23 -6.11 -3.19
C ILE A 94 -5.16 -7.24 -2.73
N ASP A 95 -5.32 -8.29 -3.53
CA ASP A 95 -6.21 -9.44 -3.28
C ASP A 95 -5.44 -10.68 -2.77
N VAL A 96 -4.24 -10.47 -2.23
CA VAL A 96 -3.38 -11.54 -1.68
C VAL A 96 -3.83 -12.06 -0.31
N ALA A 97 -4.56 -11.23 0.45
CA ALA A 97 -5.05 -11.57 1.78
C ALA A 97 -6.46 -12.18 1.69
N ASP A 98 -6.64 -13.37 2.26
CA ASP A 98 -7.92 -14.07 2.29
C ASP A 98 -8.71 -13.74 3.57
N PHE A 99 -9.68 -12.82 3.47
CA PHE A 99 -10.56 -12.45 4.57
C PHE A 99 -11.58 -13.54 4.94
N ASN A 100 -11.60 -14.68 4.24
CA ASN A 100 -12.44 -15.83 4.58
C ASN A 100 -11.62 -17.03 5.11
N ASP A 101 -10.36 -16.81 5.50
CA ASP A 101 -9.49 -17.84 6.07
C ASP A 101 -9.92 -18.16 7.52
N ALA A 102 -10.63 -19.27 7.69
CA ALA A 102 -11.16 -19.70 8.98
C ALA A 102 -10.11 -20.11 10.01
N ASP A 103 -8.91 -20.51 9.56
CA ASP A 103 -7.83 -20.90 10.46
C ASP A 103 -7.13 -19.67 11.06
N LYS A 104 -7.11 -18.56 10.31
CA LYS A 104 -6.52 -17.30 10.78
C LYS A 104 -7.52 -16.36 11.46
N LEU A 105 -8.77 -16.31 10.99
CA LEU A 105 -9.76 -15.31 11.39
C LEU A 105 -10.86 -15.88 12.30
N GLY A 106 -10.87 -17.19 12.54
CA GLY A 106 -11.90 -17.88 13.33
C GLY A 106 -13.06 -18.37 12.48
N LYS A 107 -14.07 -18.99 13.11
CA LYS A 107 -15.22 -19.61 12.41
C LYS A 107 -16.53 -18.98 12.81
N GLY A 108 -17.47 -18.91 11.86
CA GLY A 108 -18.83 -18.47 12.11
C GLY A 108 -18.87 -17.09 12.76
N ARG A 109 -19.38 -17.02 14.00
CA ARG A 109 -19.55 -15.76 14.72
C ARG A 109 -18.23 -15.06 15.04
N ASP A 110 -17.14 -15.81 15.29
CA ASP A 110 -15.84 -15.24 15.62
C ASP A 110 -15.26 -14.44 14.45
N MET A 111 -15.28 -15.00 13.24
CA MET A 111 -14.84 -14.31 12.02
C MET A 111 -15.72 -13.09 11.75
N GLN A 112 -17.03 -13.26 11.89
CA GLN A 112 -17.99 -12.19 11.67
C GLN A 112 -17.73 -10.99 12.60
N ASP A 113 -17.56 -11.23 13.89
CA ASP A 113 -17.31 -10.18 14.87
C ASP A 113 -15.93 -9.56 14.66
N ARG A 114 -14.90 -10.38 14.43
CA ARG A 114 -13.53 -9.91 14.17
C ARG A 114 -13.45 -8.99 12.95
N LEU A 115 -14.04 -9.39 11.83
CA LEU A 115 -14.04 -8.59 10.61
C LEU A 115 -14.92 -7.34 10.74
N SER A 116 -16.06 -7.44 11.44
CA SER A 116 -16.92 -6.28 11.72
C SER A 116 -16.20 -5.23 12.59
N ASN A 117 -15.43 -5.69 13.59
CA ASN A 117 -14.59 -4.82 14.42
C ASN A 117 -13.48 -4.20 13.59
N LEU A 118 -12.79 -5.01 12.79
CA LEU A 118 -11.68 -4.58 11.96
C LEU A 118 -12.10 -3.47 10.99
N VAL A 119 -13.17 -3.65 10.20
CA VAL A 119 -13.64 -2.59 9.30
C VAL A 119 -14.10 -1.35 10.08
N SER A 120 -14.64 -1.51 11.30
CA SER A 120 -15.01 -0.38 12.15
C SER A 120 -13.82 0.41 12.69
N ILE A 121 -12.67 -0.23 12.92
CA ILE A 121 -11.43 0.45 13.31
C ILE A 121 -10.95 1.34 12.17
N PHE A 122 -11.02 0.83 10.94
CA PHE A 122 -10.60 1.55 9.73
C PHE A 122 -11.57 2.66 9.28
N ASP A 123 -12.78 2.70 9.85
CA ASP A 123 -13.74 3.81 9.69
C ASP A 123 -13.56 4.92 10.75
N SER A 124 -12.51 4.84 11.58
CA SER A 124 -12.27 5.87 12.59
C SER A 124 -11.89 7.23 11.97
N PRO A 125 -12.16 8.36 12.66
CA PRO A 125 -11.81 9.69 12.15
C PRO A 125 -10.31 9.87 11.82
N GLY A 126 -9.43 9.13 12.49
CA GLY A 126 -7.99 9.14 12.23
C GLY A 126 -7.57 8.43 10.94
N LEU A 127 -8.50 7.73 10.28
CA LEU A 127 -8.34 7.00 9.03
C LEU A 127 -9.31 7.51 7.94
N ASN A 128 -9.84 8.73 8.08
CA ASN A 128 -10.69 9.34 7.07
C ASN A 128 -9.86 10.21 6.12
N PHE A 129 -9.74 9.77 4.87
CA PHE A 129 -8.90 10.41 3.86
C PHE A 129 -9.67 11.26 2.84
N SER A 130 -11.01 11.34 2.96
CA SER A 130 -11.89 12.04 2.01
C SER A 130 -11.63 13.55 1.85
N ASN A 131 -10.97 14.17 2.84
CA ASN A 131 -10.68 15.60 2.86
C ASN A 131 -9.18 15.92 2.87
N ASN A 132 -8.33 14.93 2.57
CA ASN A 132 -6.89 15.12 2.58
C ASN A 132 -6.45 16.00 1.40
N ARG A 133 -5.62 16.99 1.72
CA ARG A 133 -4.81 17.76 0.75
C ARG A 133 -3.49 17.00 0.54
N ALA A 134 -2.64 17.47 -0.39
CA ALA A 134 -1.31 16.88 -0.63
C ALA A 134 -0.49 16.61 0.65
N GLU A 135 -0.50 17.52 1.64
CA GLU A 135 0.17 17.30 2.95
C GLU A 135 -0.36 16.09 3.75
N GLY A 136 -1.60 15.66 3.50
CA GLY A 136 -2.22 14.48 4.10
C GLY A 136 -1.86 13.17 3.40
N ASP A 137 -1.49 13.23 2.11
CA ASP A 137 -0.99 12.07 1.36
C ASP A 137 0.41 11.67 1.86
N ASP A 138 1.29 12.65 2.10
CA ASP A 138 2.61 12.43 2.70
C ASP A 138 2.53 11.73 4.07
N ILE A 139 1.53 12.11 4.89
CA ILE A 139 1.33 11.51 6.21
C ILE A 139 0.97 10.03 6.12
N LEU A 140 0.16 9.66 5.12
CA LEU A 140 -0.27 8.29 4.94
C LEU A 140 0.85 7.42 4.36
N GLY A 141 1.53 7.93 3.32
CA GLY A 141 2.70 7.27 2.75
C GLY A 141 3.75 6.98 3.82
N ASP A 142 4.10 7.99 4.62
CA ASP A 142 4.99 7.84 5.78
C ASP A 142 4.49 6.77 6.76
N ALA A 143 3.18 6.72 7.01
CA ALA A 143 2.61 5.76 7.93
C ALA A 143 2.65 4.32 7.39
N TYR A 144 2.46 4.16 6.09
CA TYR A 144 2.60 2.90 5.39
C TYR A 144 4.06 2.42 5.42
N GLU A 145 5.04 3.29 5.12
CA GLU A 145 6.47 2.98 5.25
C GLU A 145 6.86 2.62 6.69
N TYR A 146 6.31 3.33 7.67
CA TYR A 146 6.53 3.02 9.08
C TYR A 146 6.02 1.62 9.44
N LEU A 147 4.80 1.26 9.01
CA LEU A 147 4.24 -0.08 9.23
C LEU A 147 5.09 -1.15 8.55
N MET A 148 5.48 -0.95 7.29
CA MET A 148 6.35 -1.89 6.58
C MET A 148 7.67 -2.10 7.32
N ARG A 149 8.33 -1.03 7.77
CA ARG A 149 9.56 -1.10 8.57
C ARG A 149 9.35 -1.85 9.88
N HIS A 150 8.22 -1.59 10.55
CA HIS A 150 7.89 -2.26 11.79
C HIS A 150 7.72 -3.76 11.58
N PHE A 151 6.94 -4.18 10.58
CA PHE A 151 6.72 -5.60 10.29
C PHE A 151 7.99 -6.30 9.80
N ALA A 152 8.85 -5.61 9.05
CA ALA A 152 10.18 -6.14 8.70
C ALA A 152 11.00 -6.43 9.96
N THR A 153 10.96 -5.53 10.95
CA THR A 153 11.66 -5.68 12.23
C THR A 153 11.07 -6.80 13.08
N GLU A 154 9.75 -6.87 13.24
CA GLU A 154 9.06 -7.92 14.02
C GLU A 154 9.25 -9.32 13.42
N SER A 155 9.32 -9.44 12.09
CA SER A 155 9.44 -10.75 11.43
C SER A 155 10.80 -11.43 11.64
N GLY A 156 11.78 -10.75 12.23
CA GLY A 156 13.14 -11.27 12.46
C GLY A 156 13.93 -11.56 11.17
N LYS A 157 13.33 -11.36 9.99
CA LYS A 157 13.96 -11.50 8.69
C LYS A 157 14.62 -10.17 8.36
N SER A 158 15.92 -10.05 8.61
CA SER A 158 16.77 -8.96 8.09
C SER A 158 16.87 -9.09 6.56
N LYS A 159 15.80 -8.73 5.87
CA LYS A 159 15.71 -8.76 4.43
C LYS A 159 15.87 -7.31 3.96
N GLY A 160 17.12 -6.91 3.76
CA GLY A 160 17.49 -5.58 3.23
C GLY A 160 16.87 -5.24 1.87
N GLN A 161 16.31 -6.25 1.18
CA GLN A 161 15.47 -6.10 -0.02
C GLN A 161 14.12 -5.38 0.23
N PHE A 162 13.64 -5.27 1.48
CA PHE A 162 12.32 -4.68 1.72
C PHE A 162 12.35 -3.19 2.03
N TYR A 163 13.47 -2.67 2.53
CA TYR A 163 13.51 -1.29 3.02
C TYR A 163 14.94 -0.75 3.04
N THR A 164 15.14 0.36 2.33
CA THR A 164 16.34 1.19 2.43
C THR A 164 16.03 2.35 3.37
N PRO A 165 16.80 2.56 4.46
CA PRO A 165 16.59 3.70 5.37
C PRO A 165 16.59 5.03 4.63
N ALA A 166 15.68 5.93 5.02
CA ALA A 166 15.47 7.20 4.34
C ALA A 166 16.76 8.05 4.20
N GLU A 167 17.62 8.04 5.23
CA GLU A 167 18.89 8.76 5.21
C GLU A 167 19.84 8.25 4.12
N VAL A 168 19.85 6.93 3.87
CA VAL A 168 20.64 6.32 2.80
C VAL A 168 20.05 6.71 1.44
N SER A 169 18.73 6.62 1.31
CA SER A 169 18.03 6.97 0.07
C SER A 169 18.27 8.43 -0.35
N ILE A 170 18.20 9.37 0.59
CA ILE A 170 18.46 10.81 0.36
C ILE A 170 19.92 11.05 -0.07
N ILE A 171 20.88 10.34 0.53
CA ILE A 171 22.28 10.45 0.13
C ILE A 171 22.46 9.92 -1.29
N MET A 172 21.88 8.76 -1.63
CA MET A 172 21.95 8.19 -2.98
C MET A 172 21.35 9.14 -4.02
N ALA A 173 20.17 9.72 -3.73
CA ALA A 173 19.49 10.69 -4.58
C ALA A 173 20.38 11.91 -4.92
N LYS A 174 21.09 12.42 -3.90
CA LYS A 174 22.04 13.54 -4.07
C LYS A 174 23.26 13.15 -4.88
N VAL A 175 23.78 11.92 -4.71
CA VAL A 175 24.94 11.42 -5.47
C VAL A 175 24.61 11.27 -6.96
N ILE A 176 23.43 10.76 -7.31
CA ILE A 176 23.01 10.62 -8.71
C ILE A 176 22.56 11.95 -9.33
N GLY A 177 22.45 13.02 -8.53
CA GLY A 177 22.14 14.37 -8.99
C GLY A 177 20.68 14.56 -9.40
N ILE A 178 19.75 13.78 -8.85
CA ILE A 178 18.33 13.82 -9.25
C ILE A 178 17.67 15.17 -8.93
N ASN A 179 18.19 15.89 -7.94
CA ASN A 179 17.77 17.25 -7.60
C ASN A 179 18.00 18.28 -8.72
N ALA A 180 18.81 17.94 -9.74
CA ALA A 180 19.02 18.74 -10.93
C ALA A 180 18.02 18.42 -12.06
N ALA A 181 17.06 17.52 -11.84
CA ALA A 181 16.00 17.21 -12.79
C ALA A 181 15.19 18.46 -13.15
N LYS A 182 14.95 18.64 -14.45
CA LYS A 182 14.32 19.82 -15.05
C LYS A 182 12.90 19.55 -15.54
N SER A 183 12.53 18.29 -15.72
CA SER A 183 11.23 17.88 -16.24
C SER A 183 10.91 16.43 -15.88
N GLN A 184 9.62 16.12 -15.86
CA GLN A 184 9.10 14.75 -15.70
C GLN A 184 9.48 13.79 -16.83
N SER A 185 10.03 14.28 -17.94
CA SER A 185 10.60 13.41 -18.98
C SER A 185 11.92 12.74 -18.55
N GLN A 186 12.51 13.20 -17.43
CA GLN A 186 13.64 12.51 -16.83
C GLN A 186 13.12 11.38 -15.95
N THR A 187 13.86 10.29 -15.95
CA THR A 187 13.40 9.03 -15.39
C THR A 187 14.35 8.57 -14.29
N ILE A 188 13.82 7.81 -13.34
CA ILE A 188 14.59 7.10 -12.32
C ILE A 188 14.23 5.62 -12.42
N TYR A 189 15.26 4.77 -12.37
CA TYR A 189 15.09 3.32 -12.45
C TYR A 189 15.87 2.61 -11.34
N ASP A 190 15.22 1.67 -10.66
CA ASP A 190 15.84 0.72 -9.74
C ASP A 190 15.51 -0.73 -10.16
N PRO A 191 16.50 -1.51 -10.62
CA PRO A 191 16.31 -2.88 -11.10
C PRO A 191 16.00 -3.91 -10.01
N THR A 192 16.10 -3.52 -8.74
CA THR A 192 15.82 -4.36 -7.56
C THR A 192 15.11 -3.51 -6.50
N CYS A 193 14.00 -2.89 -6.88
CA CYS A 193 13.40 -1.76 -6.17
C CYS A 193 12.84 -2.10 -4.79
N GLY A 194 12.70 -3.39 -4.44
CA GLY A 194 12.11 -3.79 -3.18
C GLY A 194 10.70 -3.23 -3.05
N SER A 195 10.39 -2.61 -1.90
CA SER A 195 9.11 -1.92 -1.65
C SER A 195 8.99 -0.54 -2.33
N GLY A 196 9.96 -0.14 -3.15
CA GLY A 196 9.98 1.15 -3.82
C GLY A 196 10.35 2.34 -2.92
N SER A 197 10.61 2.14 -1.62
CA SER A 197 10.99 3.24 -0.70
C SER A 197 12.20 4.06 -1.16
N LEU A 198 13.23 3.40 -1.74
CA LEU A 198 14.38 4.12 -2.29
C LEU A 198 13.97 5.03 -3.47
N LEU A 199 13.22 4.48 -4.42
CA LEU A 199 12.72 5.21 -5.58
C LEU A 199 11.89 6.43 -5.17
N LEU A 200 10.96 6.25 -4.23
CA LEU A 200 10.11 7.33 -3.73
C LEU A 200 10.92 8.45 -3.08
N LYS A 201 11.80 8.11 -2.13
CA LYS A 201 12.65 9.13 -1.47
C LYS A 201 13.60 9.82 -2.44
N ALA A 202 14.05 9.14 -3.48
CA ALA A 202 14.85 9.76 -4.52
C ALA A 202 14.01 10.69 -5.42
N ALA A 203 12.81 10.26 -5.80
CA ALA A 203 11.88 11.09 -6.58
C ALA A 203 11.44 12.35 -5.82
N ASP A 204 11.25 12.28 -4.50
CA ASP A 204 10.92 13.43 -3.64
C ASP A 204 11.99 14.54 -3.68
N GLU A 205 13.25 14.18 -3.93
CA GLU A 205 14.34 15.16 -4.08
C GLU A 205 14.30 15.88 -5.44
N ALA A 206 13.52 15.38 -6.40
CA ALA A 206 13.34 15.97 -7.73
C ALA A 206 12.19 16.99 -7.74
N LYS A 207 12.51 18.28 -7.59
CA LYS A 207 11.51 19.38 -7.50
C LYS A 207 10.52 19.47 -8.66
N THR A 208 10.90 18.98 -9.84
CA THR A 208 10.07 19.02 -11.06
C THR A 208 9.32 17.71 -11.32
N GLY A 209 9.50 16.71 -10.45
CA GLY A 209 9.04 15.33 -10.66
C GLY A 209 9.89 14.56 -11.68
N VAL A 210 9.81 13.24 -11.61
CA VAL A 210 10.47 12.29 -12.53
C VAL A 210 9.53 11.11 -12.80
N THR A 211 9.69 10.44 -13.94
CA THR A 211 9.01 9.15 -14.17
C THR A 211 9.74 8.04 -13.43
N ILE A 212 8.99 7.22 -12.70
CA ILE A 212 9.53 6.17 -11.84
C ILE A 212 9.36 4.81 -12.51
N TYR A 213 10.47 4.09 -12.64
CA TYR A 213 10.54 2.72 -13.11
C TYR A 213 11.17 1.84 -12.04
N GLY A 214 10.66 0.63 -11.86
CA GLY A 214 11.21 -0.32 -10.88
C GLY A 214 10.98 -1.77 -11.28
N GLN A 215 11.90 -2.64 -10.89
CA GLN A 215 11.75 -4.08 -11.06
C GLN A 215 12.06 -4.81 -9.75
N GLU A 216 11.24 -5.80 -9.41
CA GLU A 216 11.40 -6.62 -8.21
C GLU A 216 11.09 -8.09 -8.53
N MET A 217 11.87 -9.02 -7.99
CA MET A 217 11.71 -10.44 -8.28
C MET A 217 10.59 -11.05 -7.43
N ASP A 218 10.51 -10.71 -6.15
CA ASP A 218 9.55 -11.27 -5.21
C ASP A 218 8.15 -10.67 -5.41
N ASN A 219 7.16 -11.52 -5.66
CA ASN A 219 5.80 -11.08 -5.97
C ASN A 219 5.16 -10.23 -4.86
N ALA A 220 5.29 -10.66 -3.60
CA ALA A 220 4.73 -9.91 -2.48
C ALA A 220 5.41 -8.55 -2.31
N THR A 221 6.71 -8.46 -2.60
CA THR A 221 7.49 -7.22 -2.52
C THR A 221 7.14 -6.27 -3.67
N ALA A 222 7.01 -6.77 -4.89
CA ALA A 222 6.56 -5.98 -6.04
C ALA A 222 5.14 -5.42 -5.83
N ALA A 223 4.26 -6.21 -5.22
CA ALA A 223 2.92 -5.76 -4.82
C ALA A 223 2.97 -4.61 -3.80
N LEU A 224 3.85 -4.71 -2.80
CA LEU A 224 4.09 -3.61 -1.85
C LEU A 224 4.59 -2.36 -2.56
N ALA A 225 5.53 -2.47 -3.50
CA ALA A 225 6.01 -1.33 -4.27
C ALA A 225 4.89 -0.65 -5.05
N LYS A 226 4.06 -1.41 -5.78
CA LYS A 226 2.90 -0.86 -6.52
C LYS A 226 1.95 -0.08 -5.61
N MET A 227 1.58 -0.65 -4.46
CA MET A 227 0.75 0.04 -3.48
C MET A 227 1.43 1.30 -2.93
N ASN A 228 2.73 1.21 -2.62
CA ASN A 228 3.50 2.29 -2.02
C ASN A 228 3.61 3.49 -2.97
N MET A 229 3.76 3.25 -4.28
CA MET A 229 3.76 4.31 -5.30
C MET A 229 2.44 5.08 -5.31
N ILE A 230 1.30 4.39 -5.30
CA ILE A 230 -0.03 5.01 -5.30
C ILE A 230 -0.27 5.81 -4.01
N LEU A 231 0.18 5.28 -2.86
CA LEU A 231 0.04 5.93 -1.55
C LEU A 231 0.90 7.20 -1.41
N HIS A 232 1.96 7.33 -2.20
CA HIS A 232 2.83 8.52 -2.26
C HIS A 232 2.55 9.36 -3.51
N ASP A 233 1.32 9.34 -4.03
CA ASP A 233 0.89 10.17 -5.16
C ASP A 233 1.69 9.97 -6.46
N ASN A 234 2.25 8.77 -6.66
CA ASN A 234 2.95 8.34 -7.87
C ASN A 234 2.21 7.18 -8.60
N PRO A 235 0.89 7.28 -8.89
CA PRO A 235 0.12 6.18 -9.48
C PRO A 235 0.54 5.79 -10.91
N THR A 236 1.32 6.63 -11.60
CA THR A 236 1.85 6.34 -12.94
C THR A 236 3.20 5.63 -12.93
N ALA A 237 3.76 5.32 -11.75
CA ALA A 237 5.00 4.56 -11.64
C ALA A 237 4.83 3.15 -12.20
N GLU A 238 5.80 2.66 -12.94
CA GLU A 238 5.74 1.34 -13.57
C GLU A 238 6.67 0.36 -12.84
N ILE A 239 6.06 -0.64 -12.19
CA ILE A 239 6.76 -1.65 -11.40
C ILE A 239 6.53 -3.04 -12.00
N TRP A 240 7.61 -3.70 -12.43
CA TRP A 240 7.58 -5.06 -12.96
C TRP A 240 7.95 -6.10 -11.91
N GLN A 241 7.23 -7.23 -11.93
CA GLN A 241 7.52 -8.41 -11.13
C GLN A 241 8.25 -9.45 -12.00
N ASP A 242 9.58 -9.50 -11.96
CA ASP A 242 10.38 -10.53 -12.64
C ASP A 242 11.86 -10.48 -12.19
N ASN A 243 12.64 -11.50 -12.52
CA ASN A 243 14.07 -11.52 -12.25
C ASN A 243 14.83 -10.57 -13.20
N THR A 244 15.44 -9.53 -12.64
CA THR A 244 16.15 -8.49 -13.42
C THR A 244 17.33 -9.02 -14.25
N LEU A 245 17.97 -10.12 -13.82
CA LEU A 245 19.12 -10.69 -14.53
C LEU A 245 18.70 -11.53 -15.74
N SER A 246 17.66 -12.37 -15.58
CA SER A 246 17.19 -13.25 -16.68
C SER A 246 16.15 -12.60 -17.58
N SER A 247 15.38 -11.65 -17.03
CA SER A 247 14.23 -11.01 -17.68
C SER A 247 14.20 -9.50 -17.35
N PRO A 248 15.17 -8.70 -17.81
CA PRO A 248 15.13 -7.24 -17.61
C PRO A 248 13.99 -6.63 -18.44
N HIS A 249 13.13 -5.82 -17.80
CA HIS A 249 11.99 -5.18 -18.47
C HIS A 249 12.33 -3.78 -19.00
N PHE A 250 13.21 -3.04 -18.31
CA PHE A 250 13.68 -1.72 -18.73
C PHE A 250 15.07 -1.83 -19.37
N LYS A 251 15.14 -1.63 -20.68
CA LYS A 251 16.36 -1.84 -21.49
C LYS A 251 16.79 -0.59 -22.24
N GLU A 252 15.90 0.39 -22.35
CA GLU A 252 16.20 1.63 -23.06
C GLU A 252 16.98 2.57 -22.13
N LYS A 253 17.60 3.60 -22.70
CA LYS A 253 18.47 4.50 -21.92
C LYS A 253 17.70 5.36 -20.92
N ASP A 254 16.40 5.47 -21.10
CA ASP A 254 15.43 6.21 -20.29
C ASP A 254 14.51 5.29 -19.46
N GLY A 255 14.74 3.97 -19.48
CA GLY A 255 13.87 2.98 -18.84
C GLY A 255 13.23 2.09 -19.88
#